data_AF-A0A956JSR9-F1
#
_entry.id   AF-A0A956JSR9-F1
#
_cell.length_a   1.000
_cell.length_b   1.000
_cell.length_c   1.000
_cell.angle_alpha   90.00
_cell.angle_beta   90.00
_cell.angle_gamma   90.00
#
_symmetry.space_group_name_H-M   'P 1'
#
loop_
_entity.id
_entity.type
_entity.pdbx_description
1 polymer ?
#
loop_
_entity_poly.entity_id
_entity_poly.type
_entity_poly.pdbx_seq_one_letter_code
_entity_poly.pdbx_strand_id
1 'polypeptide(L)'
;MSGRTSSHALARVASFALVLLALVAAAGVARAASRAERLLARGIKQYRAARFRRSLRTCRQAERRAGDDTAVKAKAALYVGLNYGVLGKAAKAKRAFERALKLDASLELDRERFKPSDVRRLARVRQGLLGKVVVSANGGDIYVDGARRGASPQTLSLPVGRHVFETRQGSRRSGKRELLVRYDANHSVSLVLPAAPKPQKPLPAATPKVDQDNAALSNTPSRDDADTGGASPWSFSHKRLWTWITGGLAVASAGAAIGVGVSAKADEDEYLNTQDPSRLQPLRDAVKTKTTVTNVLVGVAGGLAITSLLLYYFEGRSAARKGAKRDGDRDDTSVSVDIGPGGATLHVKF
;
A
#
# COMPACT_ATOMS: atom_id res chain seq x y z
N MET A 1 4.62 -59.76 -6.49
CA MET A 1 3.79 -58.53 -6.44
C MET A 1 3.86 -57.92 -5.05
N SER A 2 4.79 -57.01 -4.78
CA SER A 2 4.76 -56.08 -3.63
C SER A 2 6.00 -55.18 -3.75
N GLY A 3 5.85 -53.86 -3.85
CA GLY A 3 7.01 -52.97 -3.98
C GLY A 3 6.80 -51.54 -4.48
N ARG A 4 5.56 -51.07 -4.66
CA ARG A 4 5.29 -49.71 -5.19
C ARG A 4 4.65 -48.71 -4.21
N THR A 5 4.40 -49.06 -2.95
CA THR A 5 3.67 -48.19 -2.00
C THR A 5 4.55 -47.23 -1.19
N SER A 6 5.88 -47.43 -1.13
CA SER A 6 6.77 -46.67 -0.22
C SER A 6 7.16 -45.26 -0.68
N SER A 7 7.04 -44.95 -1.98
CA SER A 7 7.52 -43.68 -2.54
C SER A 7 6.62 -42.48 -2.22
N HIS A 8 5.33 -42.70 -1.95
CA HIS A 8 4.38 -41.63 -1.64
C HIS A 8 4.46 -41.13 -0.20
N ALA A 9 4.87 -41.98 0.74
CA ALA A 9 5.02 -41.60 2.15
C ALA A 9 6.21 -40.64 2.36
N LEU A 10 7.36 -40.93 1.73
CA LEU A 10 8.56 -40.09 1.83
C LEU A 10 8.36 -38.69 1.22
N ALA A 11 7.62 -38.59 0.11
CA ALA A 11 7.33 -37.29 -0.52
C ALA A 11 6.45 -36.37 0.34
N ARG A 12 5.53 -36.95 1.13
CA ARG A 12 4.65 -36.18 2.04
C ARG A 12 5.40 -35.65 3.26
N VAL A 13 6.27 -36.47 3.86
CA VAL A 13 7.09 -36.05 5.01
C VAL A 13 8.07 -34.93 4.61
N ALA A 14 8.71 -35.04 3.45
CA ALA A 14 9.59 -34.00 2.93
C ALA A 14 8.85 -32.67 2.67
N SER A 15 7.60 -32.74 2.19
CA SER A 15 6.76 -31.55 1.96
C SER A 15 6.37 -30.85 3.26
N PHE A 16 5.97 -31.62 4.28
CA PHE A 16 5.66 -31.07 5.61
C PHE A 16 6.87 -30.43 6.28
N ALA A 17 8.05 -31.07 6.19
CA ALA A 17 9.28 -30.52 6.74
C ALA A 17 9.68 -29.20 6.06
N LEU A 18 9.53 -29.09 4.74
CA LEU A 18 9.78 -27.84 4.00
C LEU A 18 8.81 -26.72 4.38
N VAL A 19 7.52 -27.02 4.53
CA VAL A 19 6.52 -26.04 4.96
C VAL A 19 6.80 -25.57 6.40
N LEU A 20 7.15 -26.49 7.30
CA LEU A 20 7.52 -26.15 8.68
C LEU A 20 8.79 -25.28 8.75
N LEU A 21 9.81 -25.63 7.96
CA LEU A 21 11.05 -24.84 7.87
C LEU A 21 10.78 -23.43 7.33
N ALA A 22 9.92 -23.31 6.31
CA ALA A 22 9.51 -22.01 5.76
C ALA A 22 8.73 -21.16 6.79
N LEU A 23 7.84 -21.78 7.58
CA LEU A 23 7.10 -21.09 8.65
C LEU A 23 8.02 -20.59 9.77
N VAL A 24 9.00 -21.39 10.19
CA VAL A 24 9.98 -20.98 11.22
C VAL A 24 10.85 -19.82 10.71
N ALA A 25 11.28 -19.86 9.46
CA ALA A 25 12.05 -18.77 8.84
C ALA A 25 11.23 -17.47 8.77
N ALA A 26 9.95 -17.54 8.35
CA ALA A 26 9.06 -16.39 8.30
C ALA A 26 8.82 -15.75 9.68
N ALA A 27 8.63 -16.57 10.72
CA ALA A 27 8.44 -16.09 12.09
C ALA A 27 9.69 -15.36 12.65
N GLY A 28 10.89 -15.77 12.24
CA GLY A 28 12.15 -15.11 12.62
C GLY A 28 12.26 -13.69 12.06
N VAL A 29 11.90 -13.50 10.77
CA VAL A 29 11.94 -12.20 10.08
C VAL A 29 10.96 -11.21 10.73
N ALA A 30 9.73 -11.65 11.01
CA ALA A 30 8.71 -10.80 11.66
C ALA A 30 9.14 -10.33 13.06
N ARG A 31 9.77 -11.22 13.86
CA ARG A 31 10.28 -10.84 15.19
C ARG A 31 11.45 -9.86 15.12
N ALA A 32 12.35 -9.99 14.16
CA ALA A 32 13.49 -9.08 14.00
C ALA A 32 13.05 -7.65 13.64
N ALA A 33 12.14 -7.50 12.67
CA ALA A 33 11.54 -6.23 12.30
C ALA A 33 10.91 -5.53 13.53
N SER A 34 10.12 -6.26 14.30
CA SER A 34 9.49 -5.73 15.52
C SER A 34 10.50 -5.22 16.56
N ARG A 35 11.70 -5.82 16.66
CA ARG A 35 12.73 -5.39 17.61
C ARG A 35 13.39 -4.08 17.18
N ALA A 36 13.67 -3.91 15.89
CA ALA A 36 14.23 -2.69 15.35
C ALA A 36 13.27 -1.51 15.52
N GLU A 37 11.98 -1.72 15.27
CA GLU A 37 10.93 -0.72 15.49
C GLU A 37 10.82 -0.31 16.96
N ARG A 38 10.80 -1.27 17.90
CA ARG A 38 10.80 -0.96 19.34
C ARG A 38 12.01 -0.12 19.75
N LEU A 39 13.19 -0.44 19.22
CA LEU A 39 14.39 0.37 19.45
C LEU A 39 14.24 1.77 18.86
N LEU A 40 13.75 1.90 17.63
CA LEU A 40 13.52 3.19 16.99
C LEU A 40 12.53 4.03 17.81
N ALA A 41 11.38 3.48 18.20
CA ALA A 41 10.39 4.15 19.03
C ALA A 41 11.00 4.63 20.36
N ARG A 42 11.81 3.80 21.03
CA ARG A 42 12.55 4.18 22.24
C ARG A 42 13.53 5.32 21.97
N GLY A 43 14.26 5.27 20.86
CA GLY A 43 15.19 6.32 20.43
C GLY A 43 14.49 7.65 20.17
N ILE A 44 13.33 7.64 19.52
CA ILE A 44 12.48 8.82 19.28
C ILE A 44 11.96 9.40 20.60
N LYS A 45 11.48 8.54 21.53
CA LYS A 45 11.06 8.98 22.86
C LYS A 45 12.20 9.68 23.62
N GLN A 46 13.41 9.13 23.54
CA GLN A 46 14.59 9.74 24.16
C GLN A 46 14.99 11.07 23.49
N TYR A 47 14.84 11.20 22.17
CA TYR A 47 15.08 12.46 21.47
C TYR A 47 14.14 13.56 21.96
N ARG A 48 12.84 13.24 22.04
CA ARG A 48 11.81 14.17 22.56
C ARG A 48 12.07 14.58 24.01
N ALA A 49 12.62 13.67 24.82
CA ALA A 49 13.01 13.94 26.22
C ALA A 49 14.39 14.62 26.36
N ALA A 50 14.94 15.22 25.29
CA ALA A 50 16.26 15.86 25.24
C ALA A 50 17.46 14.97 25.65
N ARG A 51 17.30 13.64 25.67
CA ARG A 51 18.35 12.66 26.01
C ARG A 51 19.16 12.28 24.76
N PHE A 52 19.74 13.27 24.08
CA PHE A 52 20.31 13.14 22.73
C PHE A 52 21.41 12.07 22.61
N ARG A 53 22.35 11.99 23.57
CA ARG A 53 23.41 10.97 23.53
C ARG A 53 22.86 9.54 23.63
N ARG A 54 21.81 9.33 24.43
CA ARG A 54 21.15 8.03 24.58
C ARG A 54 20.34 7.70 23.32
N SER A 55 19.55 8.67 22.85
CA SER A 55 18.77 8.56 21.60
C SER A 55 19.65 8.18 20.42
N LEU A 56 20.79 8.86 20.25
CA LEU A 56 21.76 8.55 19.20
C LEU A 56 22.24 7.09 19.23
N ARG A 57 22.59 6.57 20.41
CA ARG A 57 23.01 5.17 20.55
C ARG A 57 21.87 4.20 20.21
N THR A 58 20.67 4.48 20.70
CA THR A 58 19.49 3.64 20.49
C THR A 58 19.03 3.66 19.02
N CYS A 59 18.99 4.81 18.35
CA CYS A 59 18.65 4.91 16.93
C CYS A 59 19.68 4.20 16.04
N ARG A 60 20.98 4.30 16.34
CA ARG A 60 22.01 3.52 15.64
C ARG A 60 21.86 2.01 15.83
N GLN A 61 21.44 1.59 17.02
CA GLN A 61 21.14 0.18 17.27
C GLN A 61 19.92 -0.28 16.46
N ALA A 62 18.88 0.57 16.34
CA ALA A 62 17.73 0.30 15.48
C ALA A 62 18.15 0.18 14.01
N GLU A 63 18.94 1.12 13.49
CA GLU A 63 19.47 1.12 12.11
C GLU A 63 20.21 -0.18 11.78
N ARG A 64 21.09 -0.66 12.69
CA ARG A 64 21.81 -1.93 12.51
C ARG A 64 20.93 -3.17 12.61
N ARG A 65 19.84 -3.11 13.37
CA ARG A 65 18.95 -4.25 13.63
C ARG A 65 17.77 -4.35 12.66
N ALA A 66 17.58 -3.33 11.82
CA ALA A 66 16.46 -3.26 10.88
C ALA A 66 16.50 -4.30 9.75
N GLY A 67 17.60 -5.04 9.56
CA GLY A 67 17.66 -6.06 8.50
C GLY A 67 17.53 -5.41 7.13
N ASP A 68 16.51 -5.76 6.35
CA ASP A 68 16.21 -5.16 5.03
C ASP A 68 15.10 -4.11 5.07
N ASP A 69 14.58 -3.78 6.26
CA ASP A 69 13.55 -2.76 6.43
C ASP A 69 14.13 -1.36 6.19
N THR A 70 14.00 -0.91 4.94
CA THR A 70 14.50 0.39 4.49
C THR A 70 13.78 1.55 5.17
N ALA A 71 12.50 1.40 5.54
CA ALA A 71 11.73 2.45 6.21
C ALA A 71 12.24 2.69 7.63
N VAL A 72 12.45 1.62 8.40
CA VAL A 72 13.03 1.71 9.75
C VAL A 72 14.47 2.23 9.70
N LYS A 73 15.28 1.78 8.72
CA LYS A 73 16.65 2.32 8.52
C LYS A 73 16.63 3.81 8.21
N ALA A 74 15.80 4.25 7.27
CA ALA A 74 15.73 5.65 6.84
C ALA A 74 15.30 6.56 7.99
N LYS A 75 14.25 6.16 8.73
CA LYS A 75 13.76 6.90 9.89
C LYS A 75 14.77 6.89 11.05
N ALA A 76 15.46 5.77 11.31
CA ALA A 76 16.54 5.73 12.29
C ALA A 76 17.70 6.66 11.91
N ALA A 77 18.15 6.63 10.66
CA ALA A 77 19.20 7.51 10.13
C ALA A 77 18.82 8.99 10.21
N LEU A 78 17.55 9.34 9.94
CA LEU A 78 17.01 10.69 10.12
C LEU A 78 17.19 11.17 11.56
N TYR A 79 16.76 10.38 12.55
CA TYR A 79 16.92 10.73 13.96
C TYR A 79 18.40 10.73 14.42
N VAL A 80 19.27 9.91 13.83
CA VAL A 80 20.72 10.01 14.03
C VAL A 80 21.24 11.37 13.56
N GLY A 81 20.77 11.86 12.40
CA GLY A 81 21.11 13.18 11.87
C GLY A 81 20.63 14.32 12.77
N LEU A 82 19.38 14.26 13.23
CA LEU A 82 18.80 15.22 14.17
C LEU A 82 19.60 15.28 15.48
N ASN A 83 19.90 14.12 16.08
CA ASN A 83 20.74 14.06 17.29
C ASN A 83 22.11 14.70 17.08
N TYR A 84 22.76 14.45 15.94
CA TYR A 84 24.05 15.09 15.65
C TYR A 84 23.94 16.60 15.43
N GLY A 85 22.83 17.06 14.85
CA GLY A 85 22.53 18.48 14.69
C GLY A 85 22.47 19.19 16.03
N VAL A 86 21.73 18.64 16.99
CA VAL A 86 21.63 19.20 18.35
C VAL A 86 22.96 19.15 19.10
N LEU A 87 23.75 18.11 18.90
CA LEU A 87 25.08 17.96 19.52
C LEU A 87 26.18 18.81 18.84
N GLY A 88 25.84 19.71 17.90
CA GLY A 88 26.79 20.58 17.21
C GLY A 88 27.68 19.87 16.18
N LYS A 89 27.42 18.60 15.85
CA LYS A 89 28.27 17.78 14.96
C LYS A 89 27.77 17.86 13.51
N ALA A 90 27.87 19.03 12.90
CA ALA A 90 27.28 19.34 11.59
C ALA A 90 27.65 18.35 10.49
N ALA A 91 28.94 18.00 10.34
CA ALA A 91 29.40 17.05 9.32
C ALA A 91 28.78 15.65 9.50
N LYS A 92 28.64 15.17 10.75
CA LYS A 92 28.02 13.87 11.04
C LYS A 92 26.51 13.91 10.82
N ALA A 93 25.87 15.04 11.11
CA ALA A 93 24.45 15.26 10.83
C ALA A 93 24.17 15.19 9.32
N LYS A 94 24.96 15.90 8.50
CA LYS A 94 24.86 15.91 7.04
C LYS A 94 24.90 14.48 6.48
N ARG A 95 25.94 13.72 6.82
CA ARG A 95 26.10 12.31 6.36
C ARG A 95 24.95 11.41 6.77
N ALA A 96 24.35 11.62 7.95
CA ALA A 96 23.21 10.83 8.40
C ALA A 96 21.92 11.18 7.65
N PHE A 97 21.69 12.46 7.35
CA PHE A 97 20.60 12.89 6.49
C PHE A 97 20.76 12.39 5.05
N GLU A 98 21.98 12.40 4.51
CA GLU A 98 22.26 11.83 3.19
C GLU A 98 21.86 10.34 3.14
N ARG A 99 22.25 9.55 4.16
CA ARG A 99 21.83 8.14 4.25
C ARG A 99 20.31 7.99 4.34
N ALA A 100 19.65 8.82 5.16
CA ALA A 100 18.20 8.78 5.29
C ALA A 100 17.50 9.02 3.94
N LEU A 101 17.90 10.07 3.21
CA LEU A 101 17.32 10.43 1.91
C LEU A 101 17.66 9.44 0.79
N LYS A 102 18.82 8.77 0.86
CA LYS A 102 19.17 7.68 -0.08
C LYS A 102 18.28 6.45 0.11
N LEU A 103 17.92 6.14 1.36
CA LEU A 103 17.03 5.03 1.68
C LEU A 103 15.58 5.37 1.33
N ASP A 104 15.13 6.57 1.68
CA ASP A 104 13.78 7.07 1.41
C ASP A 104 13.82 8.54 0.97
N ALA A 105 13.64 8.75 -0.34
CA ALA A 105 13.63 10.07 -0.95
C ALA A 105 12.40 10.91 -0.56
N SER A 106 11.34 10.29 -0.03
CA SER A 106 10.10 10.98 0.36
C SER A 106 10.16 11.56 1.78
N LEU A 107 11.24 11.34 2.52
CA LEU A 107 11.35 11.77 3.91
C LEU A 107 11.29 13.28 4.10
N GLU A 108 10.27 13.75 4.80
CA GLU A 108 10.12 15.15 5.17
C GLU A 108 10.07 15.32 6.70
N LEU A 109 10.53 16.48 7.14
CA LEU A 109 10.37 16.91 8.53
C LEU A 109 9.19 17.85 8.59
N ASP A 110 8.22 17.46 9.41
CA ASP A 110 7.10 18.30 9.79
C ASP A 110 7.61 19.61 10.44
N ARG A 111 7.19 20.74 9.88
CA ARG A 111 7.63 22.08 10.28
C ARG A 111 7.08 22.49 11.64
N GLU A 112 5.95 21.94 12.06
CA GLU A 112 5.33 22.21 13.35
C GLU A 112 6.06 21.47 14.47
N ARG A 113 6.56 20.27 14.14
CA ARG A 113 7.17 19.37 15.11
C ARG A 113 8.68 19.52 15.26
N PHE A 114 9.36 20.09 14.27
CA PHE A 114 10.82 20.21 14.24
C PHE A 114 11.28 21.65 14.10
N LYS A 115 12.44 21.97 14.69
CA LYS A 115 13.01 23.32 14.62
C LYS A 115 13.27 23.71 13.16
N PRO A 116 13.03 24.98 12.77
CA PRO A 116 13.29 25.44 11.40
C PRO A 116 14.73 25.21 10.93
N SER A 117 15.70 25.22 11.85
CA SER A 117 17.10 24.90 11.55
C SER A 117 17.31 23.47 11.07
N ASP A 118 16.58 22.50 11.63
CA ASP A 118 16.71 21.09 11.26
C ASP A 118 16.02 20.81 9.91
N VAL A 119 14.84 21.41 9.69
CA VAL A 119 14.14 21.38 8.40
C VAL A 119 15.03 21.96 7.29
N ARG A 120 15.60 23.15 7.50
CA ARG A 120 16.52 23.77 6.54
C ARG A 120 17.77 22.92 6.31
N ARG A 121 18.30 22.25 7.33
CA ARG A 121 19.48 21.38 7.20
C ARG A 121 19.16 20.15 6.33
N LEU A 122 18.03 19.47 6.56
CA LEU A 122 17.61 18.35 5.73
C LEU A 122 17.35 18.80 4.28
N ALA A 123 16.64 19.92 4.09
CA ALA A 123 16.37 20.48 2.77
C ALA A 123 17.66 20.81 2.01
N ARG A 124 18.67 21.40 2.66
CA ARG A 124 19.97 21.66 2.03
C ARG A 124 20.68 20.38 1.59
N VAL A 125 20.61 19.32 2.39
CA VAL A 125 21.19 18.01 2.03
C VAL A 125 20.47 17.44 0.82
N ARG A 126 19.14 17.51 0.80
CA ARG A 126 18.30 17.07 -0.32
C ARG A 126 18.69 17.73 -1.64
N GLN A 127 18.94 19.04 -1.65
CA GLN A 127 19.36 19.79 -2.85
C GLN A 127 20.71 19.32 -3.43
N GLY A 128 21.57 18.71 -2.61
CA GLY A 128 22.87 18.17 -3.05
C GLY A 128 22.83 16.71 -3.50
N LEU A 129 21.68 16.03 -3.37
CA LEU A 129 21.50 14.66 -3.83
C LEU A 129 20.69 14.68 -5.11
N LEU A 130 21.26 14.24 -6.21
CA LEU A 130 20.62 14.31 -7.53
C LEU A 130 20.20 12.92 -8.03
N GLY A 131 19.11 12.88 -8.79
CA GLY A 131 18.69 11.76 -9.62
C GLY A 131 18.56 12.19 -11.08
N LYS A 132 18.62 11.24 -12.01
CA LYS A 132 18.48 11.51 -13.44
C LYS A 132 17.05 11.19 -13.88
N VAL A 133 16.42 12.12 -14.60
CA VAL A 133 15.08 11.95 -15.13
C VAL A 133 15.08 12.24 -16.63
N VAL A 134 14.66 11.27 -17.42
CA VAL A 134 14.40 11.43 -18.85
C VAL A 134 12.94 11.80 -19.02
N VAL A 135 12.67 13.02 -19.49
CA VAL A 135 11.32 13.51 -19.73
C VAL A 135 11.08 13.53 -21.23
N SER A 136 10.03 12.84 -21.66
CA SER A 136 9.60 12.80 -23.05
C SER A 136 8.15 13.27 -23.16
N ALA A 137 7.88 14.07 -24.17
CA ALA A 137 6.57 14.59 -24.52
C ALA A 137 6.47 14.75 -26.03
N ASN A 138 5.25 14.72 -26.57
CA ASN A 138 4.93 14.95 -27.98
C ASN A 138 5.07 16.43 -28.43
N GLY A 139 5.93 17.20 -27.77
CA GLY A 139 6.22 18.61 -28.06
C GLY A 139 6.11 19.53 -26.83
N GLY A 140 6.47 20.80 -27.04
CA GLY A 140 6.42 21.85 -26.03
C GLY A 140 7.64 21.95 -25.13
N ASP A 141 7.60 22.98 -24.28
CA ASP A 141 8.58 23.21 -23.23
C ASP A 141 8.20 22.43 -21.97
N ILE A 142 9.17 21.72 -21.40
CA ILE A 142 9.08 21.01 -20.13
C ILE A 142 9.22 22.01 -18.98
N TYR A 143 8.31 21.90 -18.01
CA TYR A 143 8.35 22.60 -16.75
C TYR A 143 8.43 21.59 -15.61
N VAL A 144 9.28 21.89 -14.63
CA VAL A 144 9.44 21.10 -13.40
C VAL A 144 9.23 22.02 -12.21
N ASP A 145 8.27 21.68 -11.36
CA ASP A 145 7.82 22.49 -10.22
C ASP A 145 7.44 23.92 -10.61
N GLY A 146 6.88 24.08 -11.81
CA GLY A 146 6.49 25.37 -12.39
C GLY A 146 7.63 26.15 -13.05
N ALA A 147 8.88 25.70 -12.97
CA ALA A 147 10.02 26.34 -13.64
C ALA A 147 10.32 25.69 -15.00
N ARG A 148 10.46 26.51 -16.05
CA ARG A 148 10.83 26.06 -17.41
C ARG A 148 12.23 25.44 -17.41
N ARG A 149 12.39 24.26 -18.00
CA ARG A 149 13.67 23.51 -18.07
C ARG A 149 14.23 23.34 -19.48
N GLY A 150 13.40 23.45 -20.51
CA GLY A 150 13.81 23.33 -21.92
C GLY A 150 12.74 22.64 -22.76
N ALA A 151 13.07 22.31 -24.02
CA ALA A 151 12.18 21.61 -24.93
C ALA A 151 12.26 20.08 -24.75
N SER A 152 11.16 19.38 -25.02
CA SER A 152 11.13 17.91 -25.03
C SER A 152 11.70 17.30 -26.32
N PRO A 153 12.41 16.14 -26.27
CA PRO A 153 12.77 15.36 -25.08
C PRO A 153 14.03 15.89 -24.37
N GLN A 154 14.10 15.74 -23.05
CA GLN A 154 15.22 16.25 -22.26
C GLN A 154 15.61 15.32 -21.11
N THR A 155 16.92 15.21 -20.86
CA THR A 155 17.44 14.57 -19.64
C THR A 155 17.77 15.63 -18.60
N LEU A 156 17.20 15.50 -17.41
CA LEU A 156 17.35 16.44 -16.30
C LEU A 156 18.04 15.78 -15.11
N SER A 157 18.91 16.52 -14.42
CA SER A 157 19.39 16.16 -13.08
C SER A 157 18.64 16.98 -12.05
N LEU A 158 17.81 16.31 -11.26
CA LEU A 158 16.92 16.94 -10.28
C LEU A 158 17.30 16.49 -8.86
N PRO A 159 17.09 17.34 -7.83
CA PRO A 159 17.19 16.92 -6.44
C PRO A 159 16.35 15.68 -6.15
N VAL A 160 16.73 14.89 -5.14
CA VAL A 160 15.87 13.80 -4.68
C VAL A 160 14.61 14.37 -4.03
N GLY A 161 13.45 13.76 -4.29
CA GLY A 161 12.17 14.22 -3.76
C GLY A 161 11.04 14.14 -4.78
N ARG A 162 9.86 14.62 -4.37
CA ARG A 162 8.68 14.70 -5.22
C ARG A 162 8.82 15.93 -6.12
N HIS A 163 8.63 15.73 -7.42
CA HIS A 163 8.66 16.76 -8.43
C HIS A 163 7.42 16.68 -9.31
N VAL A 164 6.89 17.84 -9.70
CA VAL A 164 5.72 17.94 -10.59
C VAL A 164 6.18 18.34 -11.98
N PHE A 165 5.82 17.53 -12.96
CA PHE A 165 6.16 17.70 -14.37
C PHE A 165 4.93 18.12 -15.17
N GLU A 166 5.11 19.06 -16.08
CA GLU A 166 4.12 19.47 -17.07
C GLU A 166 4.84 19.92 -18.35
N THR A 167 4.17 19.83 -19.50
CA THR A 167 4.65 20.40 -20.76
C THR A 167 3.69 21.50 -21.21
N ARG A 168 4.22 22.58 -21.80
CA ARG A 168 3.43 23.71 -22.29
C ARG A 168 3.83 24.06 -23.72
N GLN A 169 2.86 24.30 -24.61
CA GLN A 169 3.11 24.78 -25.97
C GLN A 169 2.03 25.80 -26.35
N GLY A 170 2.39 27.09 -26.30
CA GLY A 170 1.42 28.18 -26.44
C GLY A 170 0.37 28.14 -25.32
N SER A 171 -0.91 28.10 -25.69
CA SER A 171 -2.04 27.95 -24.74
C SER A 171 -2.27 26.51 -24.26
N ARG A 172 -1.67 25.51 -24.92
CA ARG A 172 -1.86 24.09 -24.58
C ARG A 172 -0.97 23.68 -23.41
N ARG A 173 -1.51 22.87 -22.50
CA ARG A 173 -0.80 22.31 -21.35
C ARG A 173 -1.10 20.82 -21.23
N SER A 174 -0.12 20.02 -20.83
CA SER A 174 -0.40 18.65 -20.39
C SER A 174 -1.06 18.65 -19.01
N GLY A 175 -1.57 17.50 -18.60
CA GLY A 175 -1.81 17.23 -17.18
C GLY A 175 -0.50 17.34 -16.38
N LYS A 176 -0.64 17.66 -15.09
CA LYS A 176 0.47 17.60 -14.12
C LYS A 176 0.74 16.14 -13.76
N ARG A 177 2.01 15.72 -13.74
CA ARG A 177 2.43 14.42 -13.23
C ARG A 177 3.41 14.57 -12.09
N GLU A 178 3.16 13.89 -10.99
CA GLU A 178 4.10 13.81 -9.87
C GLU A 178 5.02 12.60 -10.05
N LEU A 179 6.32 12.78 -9.81
CA LEU A 179 7.30 11.71 -9.77
C LEU A 179 8.20 11.88 -8.54
N LEU A 180 8.43 10.78 -7.82
CA LEU A 180 9.43 10.71 -6.76
C LEU A 180 10.80 10.37 -7.36
N VAL A 181 11.69 11.35 -7.43
CA VAL A 181 13.08 11.21 -7.88
C VAL A 181 13.93 10.63 -6.75
N ARG A 182 14.58 9.50 -7.01
CA ARG A 182 15.47 8.81 -6.07
C ARG A 182 16.94 9.09 -6.41
N TYR A 183 17.80 9.00 -5.40
CA TYR A 183 19.23 9.22 -5.56
C TYR A 183 19.82 8.18 -6.53
N ASP A 184 20.59 8.66 -7.51
CA ASP A 184 21.33 7.81 -8.46
C ASP A 184 20.47 6.79 -9.23
N ALA A 185 19.16 7.06 -9.30
CA ALA A 185 18.23 6.29 -10.09
C ALA A 185 17.93 7.01 -11.40
N ASN A 186 17.75 6.24 -12.46
CA ASN A 186 17.24 6.72 -13.74
C ASN A 186 15.72 6.57 -13.74
N HIS A 187 15.02 7.69 -13.85
CA HIS A 187 13.57 7.73 -13.99
C HIS A 187 13.18 8.16 -15.39
N SER A 188 12.01 7.72 -15.86
CA SER A 188 11.41 8.20 -17.10
C SER A 188 10.01 8.71 -16.84
N VAL A 189 9.65 9.83 -17.47
CA VAL A 189 8.31 10.41 -17.43
C VAL A 189 7.86 10.70 -18.86
N SER A 190 6.70 10.17 -19.23
CA SER A 190 6.02 10.50 -20.47
C SER A 190 4.86 11.45 -20.20
N LEU A 191 4.84 12.58 -20.89
CA LEU A 191 3.78 13.59 -20.85
C LEU A 191 3.10 13.64 -22.21
N VAL A 192 1.77 13.79 -22.20
CA VAL A 192 1.00 13.94 -23.43
C VAL A 192 0.39 15.33 -23.43
N LEU A 193 0.78 16.12 -24.42
CA LEU A 193 0.12 17.37 -24.74
C LEU A 193 -1.13 17.06 -25.58
N PRO A 194 -2.32 17.54 -25.20
CA PRO A 194 -3.52 17.33 -25.99
C PRO A 194 -3.35 17.92 -27.40
N ALA A 195 -3.89 17.21 -28.40
CA ALA A 195 -3.91 17.68 -29.77
C ALA A 195 -4.60 19.05 -29.84
N ALA A 196 -4.15 19.93 -30.74
CA ALA A 196 -4.87 21.16 -31.00
C ALA A 196 -6.30 20.80 -31.45
N PRO A 197 -7.34 21.51 -30.96
CA PRO A 197 -8.68 21.32 -31.49
C PRO A 197 -8.59 21.51 -33.00
N LYS A 198 -9.04 20.51 -33.77
CA LYS A 198 -9.09 20.63 -35.23
C LYS A 198 -9.87 21.90 -35.55
N PRO A 199 -9.42 22.75 -36.49
CA PRO A 199 -10.21 23.90 -36.93
C PRO A 199 -11.60 23.38 -37.25
N GLN A 200 -12.60 23.78 -36.45
CA GLN A 200 -13.97 23.43 -36.77
C GLN A 200 -14.23 24.10 -38.12
N LYS A 201 -14.56 23.29 -39.14
CA LYS A 201 -15.02 23.83 -40.41
C LYS A 201 -16.13 24.83 -40.04
N PRO A 202 -16.00 26.12 -40.40
CA PRO A 202 -16.94 27.13 -39.95
C PRO A 202 -18.33 26.59 -40.19
N LEU A 203 -19.10 26.44 -39.10
CA LEU A 203 -20.48 26.00 -39.21
C LEU A 203 -21.12 26.92 -40.25
N PRO A 204 -21.78 26.38 -41.29
CA PRO A 204 -22.61 27.19 -42.17
C PRO A 204 -23.46 28.08 -41.27
N ALA A 205 -23.40 29.40 -41.49
CA ALA A 205 -24.07 30.37 -40.66
C ALA A 205 -25.50 29.91 -40.42
N ALA A 206 -25.80 29.50 -39.18
CA ALA A 206 -27.14 29.10 -38.81
C ALA A 206 -27.99 30.36 -38.95
N THR A 207 -28.82 30.40 -39.98
CA THR A 207 -29.92 31.36 -40.06
C THR A 207 -30.72 31.25 -38.76
N PRO A 208 -30.92 32.35 -38.02
CA PRO A 208 -31.68 32.32 -36.79
C PRO A 208 -33.13 31.96 -37.12
N LYS A 209 -33.54 30.73 -36.80
CA LYS A 209 -34.96 30.40 -36.70
C LYS A 209 -35.44 30.88 -35.35
N VAL A 210 -36.16 31.99 -35.38
CA VAL A 210 -36.98 32.48 -34.28
C VAL A 210 -38.17 31.54 -34.18
N ASP A 211 -38.11 30.59 -33.25
CA ASP A 211 -39.30 29.85 -32.81
C ASP A 211 -39.73 30.46 -31.46
N GLN A 212 -40.61 31.45 -31.55
CA GLN A 212 -41.58 31.75 -30.51
C GLN A 212 -42.53 30.55 -30.36
N ASP A 213 -43.11 30.42 -29.17
CA ASP A 213 -44.19 29.50 -28.80
C ASP A 213 -43.76 28.13 -28.24
N ASN A 214 -43.72 28.03 -26.91
CA ASN A 214 -44.83 27.38 -26.20
C ASN A 214 -44.66 27.46 -24.68
N ALA A 215 -45.58 28.21 -24.09
CA ALA A 215 -45.93 28.15 -22.69
C ALA A 215 -46.70 26.86 -22.38
N ALA A 216 -46.57 26.42 -21.12
CA ALA A 216 -47.50 25.55 -20.39
C ALA A 216 -47.68 24.10 -20.89
N LEU A 217 -47.29 23.13 -20.05
CA LEU A 217 -48.25 22.40 -19.21
C LEU A 217 -47.54 21.35 -18.34
N SER A 218 -47.91 21.43 -17.06
CA SER A 218 -47.88 20.45 -15.98
C SER A 218 -48.09 18.98 -16.40
N ASN A 219 -47.41 18.05 -15.70
CA ASN A 219 -48.04 17.01 -14.86
C ASN A 219 -47.04 15.94 -14.37
N THR A 220 -46.90 15.84 -13.04
CA THR A 220 -46.57 14.60 -12.32
C THR A 220 -47.84 13.72 -12.22
N PRO A 221 -47.77 12.38 -12.23
CA PRO A 221 -47.77 11.66 -10.94
C PRO A 221 -47.00 10.32 -10.88
N SER A 222 -46.82 9.91 -9.63
CA SER A 222 -46.32 8.67 -9.02
C SER A 222 -46.61 7.34 -9.72
N ARG A 223 -45.73 6.35 -9.49
CA ARG A 223 -46.12 4.95 -9.28
C ARG A 223 -45.05 4.16 -8.52
N ASP A 224 -45.35 3.87 -7.26
CA ASP A 224 -44.87 2.70 -6.52
C ASP A 224 -45.40 1.41 -7.19
N ASP A 225 -44.62 0.34 -7.15
CA ASP A 225 -45.04 -1.04 -6.85
C ASP A 225 -44.24 -2.12 -7.60
N ALA A 226 -43.82 -3.11 -6.79
CA ALA A 226 -43.57 -4.52 -7.10
C ALA A 226 -42.38 -4.81 -8.07
N ASP A 227 -41.68 -5.93 -8.00
CA ASP A 227 -42.04 -7.23 -7.47
C ASP A 227 -40.76 -8.02 -7.15
N THR A 228 -40.94 -8.88 -6.16
CA THR A 228 -40.19 -10.06 -5.78
C THR A 228 -39.73 -10.97 -6.93
N GLY A 229 -38.67 -11.76 -6.67
CA GLY A 229 -38.55 -13.11 -7.27
C GLY A 229 -37.51 -13.31 -8.37
N GLY A 230 -36.23 -13.09 -8.08
CA GLY A 230 -35.12 -13.52 -8.94
C GLY A 230 -34.46 -14.80 -8.43
N ALA A 231 -34.93 -15.96 -8.92
CA ALA A 231 -34.32 -17.26 -8.70
C ALA A 231 -32.82 -17.28 -9.03
N SER A 232 -32.01 -17.94 -8.21
CA SER A 232 -30.62 -18.26 -8.53
C SER A 232 -30.52 -19.71 -9.03
N PRO A 233 -30.27 -19.96 -10.33
CA PRO A 233 -30.04 -21.30 -10.86
C PRO A 233 -28.54 -21.62 -10.80
N TRP A 234 -28.00 -21.88 -9.62
CA TRP A 234 -26.62 -22.34 -9.50
C TRP A 234 -26.55 -23.57 -8.58
N SER A 235 -26.75 -24.75 -9.17
CA SER A 235 -26.35 -26.00 -8.52
C SER A 235 -24.83 -26.11 -8.55
N PHE A 236 -24.18 -25.62 -7.48
CA PHE A 236 -22.75 -25.77 -7.33
C PHE A 236 -22.41 -27.23 -7.02
N SER A 237 -21.73 -27.88 -7.96
CA SER A 237 -21.08 -29.18 -7.75
C SER A 237 -20.20 -29.11 -6.49
N HIS A 238 -20.41 -30.03 -5.54
CA HIS A 238 -19.81 -30.09 -4.19
C HIS A 238 -18.26 -30.11 -4.12
N LYS A 239 -17.54 -29.92 -5.22
CA LYS A 239 -16.09 -30.08 -5.31
C LYS A 239 -15.29 -28.78 -5.15
N ARG A 240 -15.91 -27.63 -4.85
CA ARG A 240 -15.22 -26.33 -4.65
C ARG A 240 -15.81 -25.44 -3.54
N LEU A 241 -16.53 -26.03 -2.58
CA LEU A 241 -17.23 -25.27 -1.53
C LEU A 241 -16.27 -24.42 -0.67
N TRP A 242 -15.09 -24.97 -0.34
CA TRP A 242 -14.12 -24.34 0.56
C TRP A 242 -13.42 -23.10 -0.04
N THR A 243 -13.16 -23.10 -1.35
CA THR A 243 -12.54 -21.96 -2.06
C THR A 243 -13.50 -20.76 -2.12
N TRP A 244 -14.81 -21.02 -2.25
CA TRP A 244 -15.82 -19.96 -2.19
C TRP A 244 -16.08 -19.45 -0.77
N ILE A 245 -16.06 -20.32 0.25
CA ILE A 245 -16.19 -19.89 1.66
C ILE A 245 -15.01 -19.00 2.06
N THR A 246 -13.78 -19.40 1.72
CA THR A 246 -12.57 -18.61 2.04
C THR A 246 -12.48 -17.31 1.22
N GLY A 247 -12.84 -17.36 -0.06
CA GLY A 247 -12.95 -16.16 -0.90
C GLY A 247 -14.02 -15.17 -0.39
N GLY A 248 -15.20 -15.68 -0.03
CA GLY A 248 -16.29 -14.88 0.55
C GLY A 248 -15.91 -14.23 1.88
N LEU A 249 -15.22 -14.96 2.77
CA LEU A 249 -14.76 -14.43 4.05
C LEU A 249 -13.70 -13.33 3.89
N ALA A 250 -12.82 -13.45 2.88
CA ALA A 250 -11.84 -12.41 2.57
C ALA A 250 -12.52 -11.11 2.10
N VAL A 251 -13.53 -11.21 1.23
CA VAL A 251 -14.30 -10.04 0.77
C VAL A 251 -15.10 -9.41 1.91
N ALA A 252 -15.76 -10.20 2.75
CA ALA A 252 -16.49 -9.70 3.92
C ALA A 252 -15.57 -8.96 4.91
N SER A 253 -14.37 -9.51 5.17
CA SER A 253 -13.36 -8.89 6.04
C SER A 253 -12.84 -7.57 5.47
N ALA A 254 -12.62 -7.52 4.14
CA ALA A 254 -12.22 -6.29 3.46
C ALA A 254 -13.33 -5.23 3.52
N GLY A 255 -14.59 -5.61 3.31
CA GLY A 255 -15.74 -4.72 3.47
C GLY A 255 -15.87 -4.14 4.87
N ALA A 256 -15.71 -4.98 5.91
CA ALA A 256 -15.70 -4.53 7.30
C ALA A 256 -14.55 -3.57 7.61
N ALA A 257 -13.34 -3.82 7.07
CA ALA A 257 -12.19 -2.93 7.24
C ALA A 257 -12.43 -1.55 6.60
N ILE A 258 -13.08 -1.50 5.43
CA ILE A 258 -13.47 -0.24 4.79
C ILE A 258 -14.52 0.50 5.64
N GLY A 259 -15.55 -0.19 6.13
CA GLY A 259 -16.59 0.41 6.97
C GLY A 259 -16.04 1.02 8.26
N VAL A 260 -15.17 0.29 8.97
CA VAL A 260 -14.50 0.80 10.18
C VAL A 260 -13.56 1.95 9.83
N GLY A 261 -12.86 1.90 8.69
CA GLY A 261 -11.98 2.98 8.24
C GLY A 261 -12.71 4.29 7.95
N VAL A 262 -13.88 4.23 7.30
CA VAL A 262 -14.72 5.41 7.05
C VAL A 262 -15.22 6.01 8.36
N SER A 263 -15.66 5.19 9.31
CA SER A 263 -16.08 5.66 10.64
C SER A 263 -14.92 6.26 11.45
N ALA A 264 -13.72 5.69 11.37
CA ALA A 264 -12.54 6.23 12.06
C ALA A 264 -12.16 7.63 11.55
N LYS A 265 -12.37 7.92 10.26
CA LYS A 265 -12.12 9.24 9.68
C LYS A 265 -13.10 10.29 10.19
N ALA A 266 -14.38 9.94 10.34
CA ALA A 266 -15.38 10.83 10.92
C ALA A 266 -15.03 11.23 12.37
N ASP A 267 -14.58 10.26 13.19
CA ASP A 267 -14.12 10.54 14.56
C ASP A 267 -12.83 11.37 14.58
N GLU A 268 -11.94 11.20 13.60
CA GLU A 268 -10.71 11.99 13.47
C GLU A 268 -11.03 13.45 13.11
N ASP A 269 -11.97 13.68 12.20
CA ASP A 269 -12.45 15.03 11.85
C ASP A 269 -13.13 15.71 13.06
N GLU A 270 -13.89 14.96 13.89
CA GLU A 270 -14.47 15.48 15.14
C GLU A 270 -13.39 15.78 16.19
N TYR A 271 -12.36 14.94 16.32
CA TYR A 271 -11.23 15.15 17.22
C TYR A 271 -10.42 16.40 16.84
N LEU A 272 -10.21 16.65 15.55
CA LEU A 272 -9.46 17.81 15.08
C LEU A 272 -10.23 19.13 15.23
N ASN A 273 -11.57 19.09 15.20
CA ASN A 273 -12.41 20.29 15.30
C ASN A 273 -12.93 20.58 16.72
N THR A 274 -12.83 19.62 17.64
CA THR A 274 -13.31 19.79 19.02
C THR A 274 -12.34 20.64 19.86
N GLN A 275 -12.82 21.77 20.39
CA GLN A 275 -12.09 22.60 21.35
C GLN A 275 -12.37 22.24 22.82
N ASP A 276 -13.32 21.34 23.08
CA ASP A 276 -13.70 20.92 24.44
C ASP A 276 -12.68 19.91 25.03
N PRO A 277 -11.94 20.27 26.09
CA PRO A 277 -10.93 19.41 26.70
C PRO A 277 -11.49 18.10 27.27
N SER A 278 -12.76 18.10 27.70
CA SER A 278 -13.39 16.93 28.31
C SER A 278 -13.70 15.83 27.29
N ARG A 279 -13.86 16.20 26.01
CA ARG A 279 -14.14 15.27 24.90
C ARG A 279 -12.88 14.72 24.22
N LEU A 280 -11.71 15.34 24.44
CA LEU A 280 -10.46 14.93 23.77
C LEU A 280 -9.95 13.55 24.20
N GLN A 281 -10.13 13.15 25.47
CA GLN A 281 -9.73 11.82 25.93
C GLN A 281 -10.55 10.69 25.31
N PRO A 282 -11.90 10.69 25.39
CA PRO A 282 -12.70 9.61 24.81
C PRO A 282 -12.54 9.51 23.29
N LEU A 283 -12.46 10.64 22.56
CA LEU A 283 -12.21 10.64 21.11
C LEU A 283 -10.84 10.03 20.76
N ARG A 284 -9.79 10.34 21.55
CA ARG A 284 -8.46 9.75 21.34
C ARG A 284 -8.46 8.23 21.54
N ASP A 285 -9.17 7.73 22.56
CA ASP A 285 -9.22 6.30 22.85
C ASP A 285 -10.10 5.53 21.85
N ALA A 286 -11.16 6.16 21.33
CA ALA A 286 -11.95 5.67 20.22
C ALA A 286 -11.11 5.52 18.94
N VAL A 287 -10.37 6.56 18.54
CA VAL A 287 -9.50 6.53 17.35
C VAL A 287 -8.42 5.44 17.46
N LYS A 288 -7.77 5.29 18.62
CA LYS A 288 -6.75 4.24 18.85
C LYS A 288 -7.34 2.83 18.76
N THR A 289 -8.54 2.63 19.32
CA THR A 289 -9.21 1.33 19.30
C THR A 289 -9.60 0.97 17.87
N LYS A 290 -10.20 1.91 17.13
CA LYS A 290 -10.58 1.71 15.72
C LYS A 290 -9.37 1.43 14.83
N THR A 291 -8.28 2.19 14.95
CA THR A 291 -7.05 1.91 14.16
C THR A 291 -6.41 0.56 14.50
N THR A 292 -6.46 0.12 15.76
CA THR A 292 -5.96 -1.21 16.14
C THR A 292 -6.81 -2.31 15.51
N VAL A 293 -8.13 -2.18 15.56
CA VAL A 293 -9.07 -3.13 14.93
C VAL A 293 -8.86 -3.16 13.41
N THR A 294 -8.72 -2.02 12.75
CA THR A 294 -8.45 -1.94 11.30
C THR A 294 -7.15 -2.65 10.93
N ASN A 295 -6.07 -2.46 11.69
CA ASN A 295 -4.79 -3.12 11.41
C ASN A 295 -4.87 -4.65 11.57
N VAL A 296 -5.61 -5.14 12.57
CA VAL A 296 -5.86 -6.58 12.75
C VAL A 296 -6.69 -7.12 11.59
N LEU A 297 -7.77 -6.45 11.20
CA LEU A 297 -8.65 -6.86 10.10
C LEU A 297 -7.91 -6.91 8.75
N VAL A 298 -7.08 -5.91 8.46
CA VAL A 298 -6.25 -5.90 7.23
C VAL A 298 -5.23 -7.04 7.26
N GLY A 299 -4.63 -7.33 8.41
CA GLY A 299 -3.72 -8.47 8.58
C GLY A 299 -4.41 -9.82 8.34
N VAL A 300 -5.61 -10.01 8.90
CA VAL A 300 -6.43 -11.23 8.69
C VAL A 300 -6.85 -11.35 7.22
N ALA A 301 -7.34 -10.27 6.61
CA ALA A 301 -7.72 -10.26 5.19
C ALA A 301 -6.55 -10.61 4.27
N GLY A 302 -5.36 -10.05 4.53
CA GLY A 302 -4.14 -10.39 3.79
C GLY A 302 -3.76 -11.86 3.93
N GLY A 303 -3.80 -12.41 5.15
CA GLY A 303 -3.51 -13.83 5.39
C GLY A 303 -4.49 -14.77 4.69
N LEU A 304 -5.79 -14.45 4.71
CA LEU A 304 -6.83 -15.23 4.03
C LEU A 304 -6.69 -15.16 2.50
N ALA A 305 -6.35 -14.01 1.93
CA ALA A 305 -6.15 -13.86 0.49
C ALA A 305 -4.99 -14.73 -0.02
N ILE A 306 -3.87 -14.78 0.70
CA ILE A 306 -2.73 -15.65 0.36
C ILE A 306 -3.13 -17.13 0.47
N THR A 307 -3.85 -17.48 1.53
CA THR A 307 -4.32 -18.86 1.75
C THR A 307 -5.27 -19.29 0.63
N SER A 308 -6.18 -18.41 0.20
CA SER A 308 -7.10 -18.65 -0.92
C SER A 308 -6.35 -18.86 -2.25
N LEU A 309 -5.34 -18.04 -2.53
CA LEU A 309 -4.47 -18.22 -3.71
C LEU A 309 -3.73 -19.56 -3.72
N LEU A 310 -3.19 -19.98 -2.56
CA LEU A 310 -2.53 -21.28 -2.43
C LEU A 310 -3.51 -22.44 -2.65
N LEU A 311 -4.69 -22.40 -2.01
CA LEU A 311 -5.75 -23.39 -2.21
C LEU A 311 -6.16 -23.49 -3.68
N TYR A 312 -6.41 -22.35 -4.33
CA TYR A 312 -6.77 -22.30 -5.75
C TYR A 312 -5.72 -22.97 -6.64
N TYR A 313 -4.44 -22.70 -6.38
CA TYR A 313 -3.34 -23.27 -7.16
C TYR A 313 -3.16 -24.78 -6.95
N PHE A 314 -3.28 -25.27 -5.72
CA PHE A 314 -3.16 -26.70 -5.42
C PHE A 314 -4.40 -27.51 -5.87
N GLU A 315 -5.59 -26.93 -5.75
CA GLU A 315 -6.84 -27.55 -6.18
C GLU A 315 -6.92 -27.63 -7.71
N GLY A 316 -6.40 -26.64 -8.44
CA GLY A 316 -6.28 -26.66 -9.90
C GLY A 316 -5.44 -27.81 -10.46
N ARG A 317 -4.40 -28.24 -9.73
CA ARG A 317 -3.55 -29.38 -10.15
C ARG A 317 -4.16 -30.75 -9.89
N SER A 318 -5.07 -30.86 -8.92
CA SER A 318 -5.73 -32.12 -8.59
C SER A 318 -6.78 -32.52 -9.64
N ALA A 319 -7.33 -31.54 -10.38
CA ALA A 319 -8.24 -31.79 -11.49
C ALA A 319 -7.53 -32.36 -12.74
N ALA A 320 -6.32 -31.90 -13.04
CA ALA A 320 -5.56 -32.36 -14.21
C ALA A 320 -5.11 -33.84 -14.12
N ARG A 321 -4.95 -34.39 -12.90
CA ARG A 321 -4.58 -35.80 -12.70
C ARG A 321 -5.74 -36.79 -12.79
N LYS A 322 -7.00 -36.35 -12.66
CA LYS A 322 -8.18 -37.23 -12.71
C LYS A 322 -8.63 -37.60 -14.13
N GLY A 323 -8.08 -36.98 -15.17
CA GLY A 323 -8.31 -37.38 -16.57
C GLY A 323 -7.46 -38.58 -17.02
N ALA A 324 -6.45 -38.99 -16.25
CA ALA A 324 -5.45 -39.97 -16.70
C ALA A 324 -5.55 -41.37 -16.05
N LYS A 325 -6.56 -41.62 -15.20
CA LYS A 325 -6.75 -42.94 -14.57
C LYS A 325 -8.24 -43.27 -14.46
N ARG A 326 -8.76 -43.89 -15.51
CA ARG A 326 -9.92 -44.77 -15.44
C ARG A 326 -9.34 -46.18 -15.57
N ASP A 327 -9.10 -46.81 -14.42
CA ASP A 327 -9.29 -48.25 -14.17
C ASP A 327 -8.83 -48.58 -12.74
N GLY A 328 -9.56 -49.50 -12.12
CA GLY A 328 -9.84 -49.61 -10.69
C GLY A 328 -8.65 -49.67 -9.74
N ASP A 329 -8.69 -48.83 -8.72
CA ASP A 329 -8.67 -49.26 -7.32
C ASP A 329 -9.06 -48.06 -6.43
N ARG A 330 -10.01 -48.23 -5.51
CA ARG A 330 -10.48 -47.16 -4.60
C ARG A 330 -9.88 -47.39 -3.22
N ASP A 331 -8.84 -46.64 -2.89
CA ASP A 331 -8.42 -46.43 -1.50
C ASP A 331 -9.16 -45.21 -0.95
N ASP A 332 -10.13 -45.43 -0.06
CA ASP A 332 -10.93 -44.39 0.61
C ASP A 332 -10.14 -43.75 1.75
N THR A 333 -9.22 -42.84 1.42
CA THR A 333 -8.63 -41.94 2.43
C THR A 333 -9.59 -40.77 2.68
N SER A 334 -10.13 -40.66 3.90
CA SER A 334 -10.99 -39.53 4.30
C SER A 334 -10.32 -38.70 5.40
N VAL A 335 -10.48 -37.37 5.28
CA VAL A 335 -9.99 -36.40 6.26
C VAL A 335 -11.18 -35.63 6.79
N SER A 336 -11.39 -35.67 8.10
CA SER A 336 -12.39 -34.86 8.79
C SER A 336 -11.72 -33.90 9.78
N VAL A 337 -12.27 -32.70 9.87
CA VAL A 337 -11.84 -31.67 10.82
C VAL A 337 -13.00 -31.45 11.77
N ASP A 338 -12.74 -31.61 13.06
CA ASP A 338 -13.72 -31.33 14.11
C ASP A 338 -13.27 -30.09 14.88
N ILE A 339 -14.18 -29.12 15.05
CA ILE A 339 -13.89 -27.82 15.66
C ILE A 339 -14.76 -27.68 16.90
N GLY A 340 -14.13 -27.85 18.07
CA GLY A 340 -14.75 -27.67 19.37
C GLY A 340 -14.26 -26.41 20.09
N PRO A 341 -14.88 -26.04 21.22
CA PRO A 341 -14.49 -24.88 22.03
C PRO A 341 -13.05 -24.95 22.59
N GLY A 342 -12.39 -26.11 22.51
CA GLY A 342 -10.97 -26.31 22.87
C GLY A 342 -9.97 -26.18 21.72
N GLY A 343 -10.41 -25.86 20.50
CA GLY A 343 -9.56 -25.79 19.30
C GLY A 343 -9.97 -26.79 18.21
N ALA A 344 -9.27 -26.73 17.07
CA ALA A 344 -9.54 -27.60 15.92
C ALA A 344 -8.64 -28.85 15.97
N THR A 345 -9.26 -30.02 15.82
CA THR A 345 -8.58 -31.32 15.77
C THR A 345 -8.77 -31.96 14.39
N LEU A 346 -7.68 -32.41 13.80
CA LEU A 346 -7.65 -33.02 12.47
C LEU A 346 -7.58 -34.54 12.59
N HIS A 347 -8.55 -35.24 12.03
CA HIS A 347 -8.57 -36.69 11.96
C HIS A 347 -8.31 -37.14 10.52
N VAL A 348 -7.26 -37.94 10.32
CA VAL A 348 -6.91 -38.51 9.03
C VAL A 348 -7.03 -40.03 9.14
N LYS A 349 -7.98 -40.62 8.40
CA LYS A 349 -8.17 -42.06 8.34
C LYS A 349 -7.51 -42.57 7.07
N PHE A 350 -6.49 -43.41 7.25
CA PHE A 350 -5.71 -44.03 6.18
C PHE A 350 -6.34 -45.32 5.68
#